data_AF-D4CA52-F1
#
_entry.id   AF-D4CA52-F1
#
_cell.length_a   1.000
_cell.length_b   1.000
_cell.length_c   1.000
_cell.angle_alpha   90.00
_cell.angle_beta   90.00
_cell.angle_gamma   90.00
#
_symmetry.space_group_name_H-M   'P 1'
#
loop_
_entity.id
_entity.type
_entity.pdbx_description
1 polymer ?
#
loop_
_entity_poly.entity_id
_entity_poly.type
_entity_poly.pdbx_seq_one_letter_code
_entity_poly.pdbx_strand_id
1 'polypeptide(L)'
;MNIEVLRKNFERHEFQTSFFQTKEEAANYLEREIRGCRVAFGGSMTLKEMGLDRVLAEENEVIWHWLTPGMDTLLRARAADIYITSANGVSETGELVNIDGNGNRVSETLFGPKKCFLWWVQTRSLPT
;
A
#
# COMPACT_ATOMS: atom_id res chain seq x y z
N MET A 1 -19.40 7.11 2.47
CA MET A 1 -18.16 7.85 2.82
C MET A 1 -17.88 8.91 1.78
N ASN A 2 -17.67 10.15 2.21
CA ASN A 2 -17.31 11.27 1.32
C ASN A 2 -15.78 11.31 1.10
N ILE A 3 -15.35 11.13 -0.15
CA ILE A 3 -13.92 11.07 -0.51
C ILE A 3 -13.20 12.40 -0.28
N GLU A 4 -13.86 13.54 -0.49
CA GLU A 4 -13.24 14.86 -0.27
C GLU A 4 -12.97 15.10 1.22
N VAL A 5 -13.93 14.71 2.07
CA VAL A 5 -13.78 14.79 3.53
C VAL A 5 -12.66 13.87 4.01
N LEU A 6 -12.66 12.62 3.53
CA LEU A 6 -11.63 11.63 3.85
C LEU A 6 -10.22 12.15 3.50
N ARG A 7 -10.05 12.64 2.26
CA ARG A 7 -8.76 13.17 1.79
C ARG A 7 -8.30 14.36 2.62
N LYS A 8 -9.19 15.30 2.90
CA LYS A 8 -8.87 16.48 3.72
C LYS A 8 -8.41 16.08 5.13
N ASN A 9 -9.01 15.04 5.72
CA ASN A 9 -8.62 14.56 7.04
C ASN A 9 -7.27 13.82 7.02
N PHE A 10 -6.99 13.04 5.97
CA PHE A 10 -5.65 12.46 5.76
C PHE A 10 -4.58 13.53 5.54
N GLU A 11 -4.86 14.55 4.74
CA GLU A 11 -3.93 15.66 4.46
C GLU A 11 -3.64 16.48 5.72
N ARG A 12 -4.61 16.61 6.63
CA ARG A 12 -4.39 17.20 7.97
C ARG A 12 -3.46 16.38 8.84
N HIS A 13 -3.39 15.07 8.61
CA HIS A 13 -2.43 14.15 9.24
C HIS A 13 -1.13 14.01 8.40
N GLU A 14 -0.86 14.97 7.51
CA GLU A 14 0.35 15.06 6.67
C GLU A 14 0.51 13.92 5.64
N PHE A 15 -0.55 13.16 5.37
CA PHE A 15 -0.55 12.22 4.26
C PHE A 15 -0.72 12.96 2.92
N GLN A 16 0.01 12.50 1.90
CA GLN A 16 -0.30 12.86 0.52
C GLN A 16 -1.39 11.93 -0.01
N THR A 17 -2.42 12.49 -0.64
CA THR A 17 -3.56 11.70 -1.14
C THR A 17 -3.69 11.77 -2.66
N SER A 18 -4.09 10.66 -3.25
CA SER A 18 -4.46 10.56 -4.67
C SER A 18 -5.70 9.68 -4.79
N PHE A 19 -6.59 10.02 -5.70
CA PHE A 19 -7.83 9.29 -5.94
C PHE A 19 -7.95 8.98 -7.42
N PHE A 20 -8.32 7.74 -7.72
CA PHE A 20 -8.43 7.20 -9.07
C PHE A 20 -9.79 6.51 -9.21
N GLN A 21 -10.40 6.63 -10.39
CA GLN A 21 -11.70 6.01 -10.66
C GLN A 21 -11.57 4.52 -10.92
N THR A 22 -10.42 4.10 -11.43
CA THR A 22 -10.17 2.70 -11.81
C THR A 22 -8.88 2.18 -11.18
N LYS A 23 -8.79 0.85 -11.06
CA LYS A 23 -7.59 0.19 -10.56
C LYS A 23 -6.43 0.34 -11.56
N GLU A 24 -6.73 0.42 -12.85
CA GLU A 24 -5.76 0.60 -13.93
C GLU A 24 -5.10 1.98 -13.85
N GLU A 25 -5.88 3.05 -13.64
CA GLU A 25 -5.36 4.42 -13.46
C GLU A 25 -4.35 4.50 -12.32
N ALA A 26 -4.66 3.84 -11.21
CA ALA A 26 -3.78 3.79 -10.06
C ALA A 26 -2.53 2.95 -10.27
N ALA A 27 -2.65 1.78 -10.91
CA ALA A 27 -1.49 0.96 -11.25
C ALA A 27 -0.52 1.74 -12.15
N ASN A 28 -1.05 2.41 -13.18
CA ASN A 28 -0.28 3.26 -14.09
C ASN A 28 0.36 4.47 -13.39
N TYR A 29 -0.29 5.01 -12.35
CA TYR A 29 0.33 6.04 -11.52
C TYR A 29 1.53 5.48 -10.75
N LEU A 30 1.35 4.36 -10.04
CA LEU A 30 2.42 3.75 -9.25
C LEU A 30 3.60 3.29 -10.11
N GLU A 31 3.35 2.72 -11.29
CA GLU A 31 4.38 2.34 -12.27
C GLU A 31 5.25 3.52 -12.71
N ARG A 32 4.65 4.70 -12.91
CA ARG A 32 5.39 5.90 -13.31
C ARG A 32 6.20 6.49 -12.17
N GLU A 33 5.66 6.43 -10.95
CA GLU A 33 6.29 7.00 -9.76
C GLU A 33 7.41 6.14 -9.17
N ILE A 34 7.42 4.82 -9.44
CA ILE A 34 8.28 3.85 -8.76
C ILE A 34 9.19 3.16 -9.78
N ARG A 35 10.46 3.57 -9.82
CA ARG A 35 11.45 3.08 -10.79
C ARG A 35 12.83 2.92 -10.16
N GLY A 36 13.56 1.88 -10.57
CA GLY A 36 14.98 1.68 -10.24
C GLY A 36 15.26 1.48 -8.74
N CYS A 37 14.31 0.96 -7.97
CA CYS A 37 14.44 0.85 -6.51
C CYS A 37 13.98 -0.51 -5.96
N ARG A 38 14.13 -0.72 -4.65
CA ARG A 38 13.59 -1.89 -3.95
C ARG A 38 12.19 -1.61 -3.44
N VAL A 39 11.24 -2.44 -3.86
CA VAL A 39 9.83 -2.30 -3.53
C VAL A 39 9.37 -3.52 -2.74
N ALA A 40 9.00 -3.30 -1.48
CA ALA A 40 8.44 -4.35 -0.63
C ALA A 40 6.91 -4.28 -0.55
N PHE A 41 6.27 -5.44 -0.53
CA PHE A 41 4.81 -5.57 -0.44
C PHE A 41 4.37 -6.17 0.90
N GLY A 42 3.42 -5.50 1.54
CA GLY A 42 2.86 -5.90 2.84
C GLY A 42 1.79 -6.99 2.83
N GLY A 43 1.43 -7.48 1.63
CA GLY A 43 0.36 -8.47 1.46
C GLY A 43 -0.99 -7.79 1.25
N SER A 44 -1.48 -7.85 0.02
CA SER A 44 -2.79 -7.29 -0.36
C SER A 44 -3.35 -8.06 -1.54
N MET A 45 -4.58 -8.56 -1.40
CA MET A 45 -5.25 -9.25 -2.51
C MET A 45 -5.52 -8.29 -3.67
N THR A 46 -5.93 -7.05 -3.36
CA THR A 46 -6.18 -6.03 -4.36
C THR A 46 -4.94 -5.73 -5.20
N LEU A 47 -3.77 -5.55 -4.57
CA LEU A 47 -2.52 -5.32 -5.31
C LEU A 47 -2.15 -6.52 -6.19
N LYS A 48 -2.44 -7.74 -5.73
CA LYS A 48 -2.25 -8.98 -6.49
C LYS A 48 -3.18 -9.04 -7.71
N GLU A 49 -4.45 -8.70 -7.53
CA GLU A 49 -5.46 -8.66 -8.59
C GLU A 49 -5.20 -7.56 -9.62
N MET A 50 -4.52 -6.49 -9.23
CA MET A 50 -4.01 -5.45 -10.12
C MET A 50 -2.77 -5.90 -10.90
N GLY A 51 -2.12 -7.00 -10.52
CA GLY A 51 -0.86 -7.44 -11.11
C GLY A 51 0.30 -6.46 -10.87
N LEU A 52 0.21 -5.62 -9.82
CA LEU A 52 1.14 -4.53 -9.59
C LEU A 52 2.57 -5.03 -9.31
N ASP A 53 2.70 -6.21 -8.69
CA ASP A 53 3.98 -6.88 -8.49
C ASP A 53 4.70 -7.16 -9.81
N ARG A 54 3.96 -7.59 -10.84
CA ARG A 54 4.53 -7.90 -12.14
C ARG A 54 4.95 -6.63 -12.87
N VAL A 55 4.08 -5.62 -12.87
CA VAL A 55 4.34 -4.31 -13.50
C VAL A 55 5.58 -3.67 -12.87
N LEU A 56 5.64 -3.61 -11.54
CA LEU A 56 6.79 -2.99 -10.87
C LEU A 56 8.08 -3.81 -11.01
N ALA A 57 8.01 -5.13 -11.15
CA ALA A 57 9.19 -5.97 -11.35
C ALA A 57 9.95 -5.71 -12.67
N GLU A 58 9.36 -4.99 -13.63
CA GLU A 58 10.03 -4.65 -14.89
C GLU A 58 11.19 -3.67 -14.69
N GLU A 59 11.03 -2.69 -13.78
CA GLU A 59 12.05 -1.66 -13.50
C GLU A 59 12.54 -1.65 -12.04
N ASN A 60 12.09 -2.57 -11.19
CA ASN A 60 12.38 -2.57 -9.74
C ASN A 60 12.70 -3.97 -9.18
N GLU A 61 13.39 -4.00 -8.04
CA GLU A 61 13.54 -5.22 -7.24
C GLU A 61 12.28 -5.40 -6.37
N VAL A 62 11.47 -6.43 -6.64
CA VAL A 62 10.24 -6.71 -5.89
C VAL A 62 10.49 -7.73 -4.77
N ILE A 63 10.12 -7.35 -3.53
CA ILE A 63 10.23 -8.17 -2.33
C ILE A 63 8.82 -8.44 -1.80
N TRP A 64 8.31 -9.66 -1.99
CA TRP A 64 6.97 -10.00 -1.53
C TRP A 64 6.90 -11.41 -0.93
N HIS A 65 6.55 -11.49 0.35
CA HIS A 65 6.39 -12.74 1.09
C HIS A 65 5.28 -13.66 0.54
N TRP A 66 4.39 -13.19 -0.35
CA TRP A 66 3.43 -14.05 -1.05
C TRP A 66 4.02 -14.72 -2.31
N LEU A 67 5.06 -14.12 -2.91
CA LEU A 67 5.78 -14.70 -4.05
C LEU A 67 6.94 -15.57 -3.58
N THR A 68 7.67 -15.11 -2.57
CA THR A 68 8.76 -15.87 -1.93
C THR A 68 8.48 -15.96 -0.43
N PRO A 69 7.74 -16.98 0.02
CA PRO A 69 7.41 -17.14 1.43
C PRO A 69 8.63 -17.40 2.30
N GLY A 70 8.62 -16.87 3.53
CA GLY A 70 9.65 -17.11 4.52
C GLY A 70 9.99 -15.88 5.35
N MET A 71 10.58 -16.11 6.52
CA MET A 71 11.03 -15.04 7.42
C MET A 71 12.12 -14.18 6.77
N ASP A 72 12.99 -14.78 5.95
CA ASP A 72 14.05 -14.04 5.24
C ASP A 72 13.48 -12.92 4.36
N THR A 73 12.43 -13.22 3.58
CA THR A 73 11.75 -12.21 2.73
C THR A 73 11.13 -11.09 3.56
N LEU A 74 10.53 -11.43 4.72
CA LEU A 74 9.98 -10.44 5.64
C LEU A 74 11.07 -9.54 6.23
N LEU A 75 12.25 -10.09 6.56
CA LEU A 75 13.39 -9.32 7.04
C LEU A 75 14.00 -8.44 5.94
N ARG A 76 14.06 -8.93 4.70
CA ARG A 76 14.52 -8.16 3.54
C ARG A 76 13.61 -6.97 3.23
N ALA A 77 12.31 -7.08 3.50
CA ALA A 77 11.36 -5.98 3.27
C ALA A 77 11.75 -4.69 4.01
N ARG A 78 12.40 -4.80 5.17
CA ARG A 78 12.91 -3.67 5.97
C ARG A 78 13.94 -2.81 5.24
N ALA A 79 14.66 -3.40 4.27
CA ALA A 79 15.69 -2.74 3.50
C ALA A 79 15.17 -2.19 2.16
N ALA A 80 13.86 -2.19 1.94
CA ALA A 80 13.25 -1.60 0.77
C ALA A 80 13.33 -0.06 0.80
N ASP A 81 13.29 0.56 -0.37
CA ASP A 81 13.18 2.01 -0.51
C ASP A 81 11.72 2.45 -0.40
N ILE A 82 10.82 1.59 -0.88
CA ILE A 82 9.38 1.81 -0.92
C ILE A 82 8.65 0.60 -0.33
N TYR A 83 7.67 0.86 0.52
CA TYR A 83 6.72 -0.15 1.00
C TYR A 83 5.32 0.10 0.46
N ILE A 84 4.69 -0.92 -0.13
CA ILE A 84 3.32 -0.84 -0.65
C ILE A 84 2.44 -1.81 0.13
N THR A 85 1.32 -1.31 0.65
CA THR A 85 0.36 -2.13 1.38
C THR A 85 -1.06 -1.61 1.22
N SER A 86 -2.04 -2.39 1.66
CA SER A 86 -3.43 -1.94 1.73
C SER A 86 -3.89 -1.79 3.18
N ALA A 87 -4.81 -0.86 3.42
CA ALA A 87 -5.55 -0.77 4.68
C ALA A 87 -6.77 -1.70 4.67
N ASN A 88 -7.04 -2.37 5.78
CA ASN A 88 -8.27 -3.17 5.95
C ASN A 88 -9.51 -2.28 6.11
N GLY A 89 -9.32 -1.09 6.68
CA GLY A 89 -10.37 -0.09 6.82
C GLY A 89 -9.78 1.31 6.94
N VAL A 90 -10.56 2.30 6.54
CA VAL A 90 -10.25 3.72 6.72
C VAL A 90 -11.48 4.40 7.30
N SER A 91 -11.28 5.34 8.21
CA SER A 91 -12.36 6.16 8.77
C SER A 91 -12.43 7.52 8.09
N GLU A 92 -13.59 8.16 8.11
CA GLU A 92 -13.72 9.54 7.63
C GLU A 92 -12.86 10.53 8.43
N THR A 93 -12.53 10.22 9.69
CA THR A 93 -11.66 11.01 10.56
C THR A 93 -10.16 10.84 10.28
N GLY A 94 -9.77 9.99 9.32
CA GLY A 94 -8.39 9.85 8.87
C GLY A 94 -7.56 8.81 9.64
N GLU A 95 -8.21 7.81 10.23
CA GLU A 95 -7.54 6.64 10.82
C GLU A 95 -7.44 5.48 9.82
N LEU A 96 -6.32 4.74 9.89
CA LEU A 96 -6.06 3.53 9.12
C LEU A 96 -6.14 2.31 10.04
N VAL A 97 -6.88 1.28 9.63
CA VAL A 97 -6.99 0.01 10.36
C VAL A 97 -6.29 -1.09 9.57
N ASN A 98 -5.34 -1.75 10.21
CA ASN A 98 -4.66 -2.94 9.70
C ASN A 98 -4.78 -4.09 10.69
N ILE A 99 -5.36 -5.21 10.25
CA ILE A 99 -5.30 -6.47 11.00
C ILE A 99 -4.05 -7.19 10.53
N ASP A 100 -3.06 -7.31 11.41
CA ASP A 100 -1.72 -7.75 11.03
C ASP A 100 -1.21 -8.84 11.96
N GLY A 101 -1.19 -10.08 11.47
CA GLY A 101 -0.80 -11.24 12.27
C GLY A 101 0.69 -11.30 12.57
N ASN A 102 1.54 -11.13 11.54
CA ASN A 102 3.00 -11.15 11.70
C ASN A 102 3.58 -9.78 12.08
N GLY A 103 2.76 -8.74 12.15
CA GLY A 103 3.19 -7.38 12.43
C GLY A 103 4.00 -6.73 11.30
N ASN A 104 4.06 -7.34 10.11
CA ASN A 104 4.90 -6.87 9.00
C ASN A 104 4.31 -5.65 8.28
N ARG A 105 3.00 -5.41 8.32
CA ARG A 105 2.40 -4.17 7.77
C ARG A 105 2.61 -3.04 8.76
N VAL A 106 2.28 -3.25 10.03
CA VAL A 106 2.40 -2.23 11.08
C VAL A 106 3.86 -1.78 11.23
N SER A 107 4.80 -2.71 11.34
CA SER A 107 6.22 -2.35 11.47
C SER A 107 6.75 -1.54 10.29
N GLU A 108 6.46 -1.96 9.06
CA GLU A 108 6.98 -1.29 7.87
C GLU A 108 6.30 0.06 7.60
N THR A 109 5.00 0.21 7.92
CA THR A 109 4.31 1.50 7.77
C THR A 109 4.68 2.54 8.81
N LEU A 110 5.19 2.14 9.98
CA LEU A 110 5.52 3.04 11.08
C LEU A 110 7.03 3.32 11.21
N PHE A 111 7.87 2.32 10.97
CA PHE A 111 9.33 2.40 11.16
C PHE A 111 10.12 2.03 9.90
N GLY A 112 9.47 1.46 8.89
CA GLY A 112 10.12 0.90 7.71
C GLY A 112 10.58 1.95 6.69
N PRO A 113 10.44 1.66 5.39
CA PRO A 113 10.97 2.48 4.32
C PRO A 113 10.52 3.95 4.36
N LYS A 114 11.38 4.83 3.84
CA LYS A 114 11.14 6.29 3.83
C LYS A 114 9.84 6.69 3.14
N LYS A 115 9.38 5.91 2.15
CA LYS A 115 8.14 6.16 1.42
C LYS A 115 7.25 4.93 1.51
N CYS A 116 6.04 5.13 2.01
CA CYS A 116 5.01 4.11 2.08
C CYS A 116 3.80 4.52 1.22
N PHE A 117 3.34 3.62 0.35
CA PHE A 117 2.07 3.76 -0.34
C PHE A 117 1.04 2.88 0.34
N LEU A 118 -0.01 3.52 0.87
CA LEU A 118 -1.19 2.85 1.41
C LEU A 118 -2.31 2.92 0.39
N TRP A 119 -2.83 1.76 0.05
CA TRP A 119 -3.95 1.61 -0.87
C TRP A 119 -5.24 1.28 -0.13
N TRP A 120 -6.34 1.85 -0.58
CA TRP A 120 -7.67 1.47 -0.10
C TRP A 120 -8.68 1.57 -1.24
N VAL A 121 -9.58 0.60 -1.33
CA VAL A 121 -10.66 0.59 -2.32
C VAL A 121 -11.94 1.02 -1.65
N GLN A 122 -12.64 1.97 -2.28
CA GLN A 122 -14.00 2.32 -1.86
C GLN A 122 -14.97 1.18 -2.17
N THR A 123 -15.08 0.24 -1.24
CA THR A 123 -16.19 -0.71 -1.23
C THR A 123 -17.45 -0.01 -0.74
N ARG A 124 -18.62 -0.43 -1.24
CA ARG A 124 -19.92 0.07 -0.76
C ARG A 124 -19.94 -0.07 0.76
N SER A 125 -20.15 1.06 1.44
CA SER A 125 -20.21 1.19 2.89
C SER A 125 -20.93 0.00 3.53
N LEU A 126 -20.32 -0.61 4.56
CA LEU A 126 -21.13 -1.30 5.56
C LEU A 126 -22.15 -0.27 6.09
N PRO A 127 -23.45 -0.62 6.13
CA PRO A 127 -24.44 0.29 6.69
C PRO A 127 -24.04 0.61 8.12
N THR A 128 -24.06 1.91 8.44
CA THR A 128 -24.01 2.44 9.81
C THR A 128 -25.14 1.88 10.64
#